data_AF-A0AA37TW06-F1
#
_entry.id   AF-A0AA37TW06-F1
#
_cell.length_a   1.000
_cell.length_b   1.000
_cell.length_c   1.000
_cell.angle_alpha   90.00
_cell.angle_beta   90.00
_cell.angle_gamma   90.00
#
_symmetry.space_group_name_H-M   'P 1'
#
loop_
_entity.id
_entity.type
_entity.pdbx_description
1 polymer ?
#
loop_
_entity_poly.entity_id
_entity_poly.type
_entity_poly.pdbx_seq_one_letter_code
_entity_poly.pdbx_strand_id
1 'polypeptide(L)' 'MPNQNPAPGNNLGLPNLKDIHFKALLVADLFAALMGLQDFGGPESGPVFAVARAGEPLARELAADLERVM' A
#
# COMPACT_ATOMS: atom_id res chain seq x y z
N MET A 1 -34.57 -9.80 -26.25
CA MET A 1 -33.83 -9.97 -24.98
C MET A 1 -33.27 -8.61 -24.58
N PRO A 2 -33.39 -8.15 -23.33
CA PRO A 2 -32.73 -6.91 -22.92
C PRO A 2 -31.22 -7.08 -23.04
N ASN A 3 -30.60 -6.13 -23.73
CA ASN A 3 -29.17 -6.05 -24.01
C ASN A 3 -28.43 -5.92 -22.67
N GLN A 4 -27.87 -7.02 -22.15
CA GLN A 4 -26.94 -6.97 -21.03
C GLN A 4 -25.68 -6.29 -21.54
N ASN A 5 -25.62 -4.95 -21.45
CA ASN A 5 -24.35 -4.26 -21.42
C ASN A 5 -23.80 -4.47 -20.02
N PRO A 6 -22.87 -5.43 -19.77
CA PRO A 6 -22.22 -5.52 -18.48
C PRO A 6 -21.61 -4.15 -18.20
N ALA A 7 -21.97 -3.53 -17.08
CA ALA A 7 -21.42 -2.23 -16.71
C ALA A 7 -19.88 -2.31 -16.80
N PRO A 8 -19.23 -1.49 -17.65
CA PRO A 8 -17.80 -1.56 -17.87
C PRO A 8 -17.10 -0.91 -16.68
N GLY A 9 -17.11 -1.60 -15.55
CA GLY A 9 -16.55 -1.12 -14.29
C GLY A 9 -15.41 -1.97 -13.74
N ASN A 10 -15.17 -3.16 -14.30
CA ASN A 10 -14.22 -4.12 -13.74
C ASN A 10 -13.10 -4.57 -14.70
N ASN A 11 -13.01 -3.99 -15.91
CA ASN A 11 -12.05 -4.40 -16.97
C ASN A 11 -11.19 -3.26 -17.53
N LEU A 12 -11.22 -2.06 -16.94
CA LEU A 12 -10.40 -0.91 -17.39
C LEU A 12 -8.95 -0.96 -16.87
N GLY A 13 -8.54 -2.03 -16.18
CA GLY A 13 -7.23 -2.11 -15.53
C GLY A 13 -7.07 -1.15 -14.34
N LEU A 14 -8.15 -0.51 -13.91
CA LEU A 14 -8.15 0.38 -12.76
C LEU A 14 -8.02 -0.45 -11.47
N PRO A 15 -7.07 -0.11 -10.58
CA PRO A 15 -6.91 -0.82 -9.32
C PRO A 15 -8.16 -0.69 -8.45
N ASN A 16 -8.44 -1.72 -7.64
CA ASN A 16 -9.59 -1.73 -6.74
C ASN A 16 -9.39 -0.71 -5.59
N LEU A 17 -10.32 0.23 -5.44
CA LEU A 17 -10.26 1.27 -4.40
C LEU A 17 -10.21 0.71 -2.98
N LYS A 18 -10.84 -0.44 -2.72
CA LYS A 18 -10.77 -1.12 -1.40
C LYS A 18 -9.36 -1.65 -1.12
N ASP A 19 -8.70 -2.17 -2.14
CA ASP A 19 -7.34 -2.70 -2.03
C ASP A 19 -6.33 -1.55 -1.85
N ILE A 20 -6.48 -0.45 -2.60
CA ILE A 20 -5.71 0.79 -2.39
C ILE A 20 -5.86 1.29 -0.96
N HIS A 21 -7.09 1.39 -0.46
CA HIS A 21 -7.36 1.86 0.90
C HIS A 21 -6.66 1.00 1.97
N PHE A 22 -6.78 -0.33 1.86
CA PHE A 22 -6.14 -1.24 2.80
C PHE A 22 -4.61 -1.14 2.77
N LYS A 23 -4.01 -1.12 1.57
CA LYS A 23 -2.56 -0.94 1.39
C LYS A 23 -2.10 0.39 1.99
N ALA A 24 -2.85 1.48 1.79
CA ALA A 24 -2.54 2.79 2.36
C ALA A 24 -2.55 2.78 3.89
N LEU A 25 -3.55 2.14 4.52
CA LEU A 25 -3.58 1.96 5.97
C LEU A 25 -2.36 1.17 6.46
N LEU A 26 -2.03 0.05 5.80
CA LEU A 26 -0.92 -0.80 6.22
C LEU A 26 0.45 -0.12 6.08
N VAL A 27 0.64 0.70 5.03
CA VAL A 27 1.85 1.52 4.85
C VAL A 27 1.92 2.62 5.91
N ALA A 28 0.80 3.27 6.24
CA ALA A 28 0.75 4.29 7.28
C ALA A 28 1.07 3.70 8.66
N ASP A 29 0.50 2.53 8.99
CA ASP A 29 0.77 1.81 10.24
C ASP A 29 2.24 1.38 10.34
N LEU A 30 2.82 0.87 9.25
CA LEU A 30 4.24 0.52 9.19
C LEU A 30 5.14 1.75 9.39
N PHE A 31 4.81 2.86 8.74
CA PHE A 31 5.53 4.12 8.94
C PHE A 31 5.42 4.61 10.39
N ALA A 32 4.22 4.58 10.99
CA ALA A 32 4.02 4.96 12.39
C ALA A 32 4.81 4.06 13.36
N ALA A 33 4.84 2.75 13.11
CA ALA A 33 5.66 1.82 13.88
C ALA A 33 7.15 2.18 13.80
N LEU A 34 7.66 2.52 12.62
CA LEU A 34 9.05 2.94 12.43
C LEU A 34 9.36 4.31 13.05
N MET A 35 8.44 5.28 12.93
CA MET A 35 8.55 6.60 13.58
C MET A 35 8.58 6.48 15.11
N GLY A 36 7.82 5.54 15.69
CA GLY A 36 7.86 5.24 17.12
C GLY A 36 9.14 4.53 17.58
N LEU A 37 9.97 4.06 16.65
CA LEU A 37 11.24 3.39 16.91
C LEU A 37 12.46 4.30 16.72
N GLN A 38 12.26 5.60 16.47
CA GLN A 38 13.33 6.58 16.23
C GLN A 38 14.29 6.78 17.40
N ASP A 39 13.92 6.35 18.61
CA ASP A 39 14.80 6.41 19.79
C ASP A 39 15.83 5.25 19.84
N PHE A 40 15.71 4.23 18.99
CA PHE A 40 16.60 3.07 18.97
C PHE A 40 17.77 3.24 17.99
N GLY A 41 18.63 4.24 18.21
CA GLY A 41 19.85 4.47 17.42
C GLY A 41 21.01 3.50 17.67
N GLY A 42 20.74 2.32 18.23
CA GLY A 42 21.73 1.32 18.63
C GLY A 42 21.77 0.07 17.74
N PRO A 43 22.63 -0.92 18.04
CA PRO A 43 22.71 -2.19 17.31
C PRO A 43 21.40 -3.00 17.31
N GLU A 44 20.45 -2.67 18.18
CA GLU A 44 19.08 -3.21 18.20
C GLU A 44 18.13 -2.59 17.15
N SER A 45 18.63 -1.70 16.29
CA SER A 45 17.89 -1.14 15.15
C SER A 45 17.72 -2.12 13.98
N GLY A 46 18.44 -3.24 13.96
CA GLY A 46 18.37 -4.25 12.89
C GLY A 46 16.95 -4.72 12.53
N PRO A 47 16.09 -5.06 13.50
CA PRO A 47 14.68 -5.37 13.28
C PRO A 47 13.88 -4.21 12.67
N VAL A 48 14.18 -2.96 13.07
CA VAL A 48 13.53 -1.75 12.54
C VAL A 48 13.81 -1.60 11.05
N PHE A 49 15.08 -1.76 10.65
CA PHE A 49 15.48 -1.76 9.24
C PHE A 49 14.89 -2.93 8.44
N ALA A 50 14.74 -4.10 9.06
CA ALA A 50 14.11 -5.25 8.42
C ALA A 50 12.61 -5.02 8.15
N VAL A 51 11.89 -4.43 9.10
CA VAL A 51 10.47 -4.06 8.93
C VAL A 51 10.30 -2.97 7.87
N ALA A 52 11.16 -1.94 7.88
CA ALA A 52 11.16 -0.90 6.84
C ALA A 52 11.39 -1.48 5.44
N ARG A 53 12.36 -2.39 5.29
CA ARG A 53 12.62 -3.09 4.02
C ARG A 53 11.47 -4.01 3.60
N ALA A 54 10.81 -4.67 4.55
CA ALA A 54 9.67 -5.52 4.24
C ALA A 54 8.46 -4.72 3.73
N GLY A 55 8.31 -3.46 4.15
CA GLY A 55 7.23 -2.59 3.69
C GLY A 55 7.48 -1.85 2.37
N GLU A 56 8.73 -1.82 1.89
CA GLU A 56 9.09 -1.13 0.64
C GLU A 56 8.30 -1.62 -0.59
N PRO A 57 8.13 -2.94 -0.84
CA PRO A 57 7.35 -3.41 -1.98
C PRO A 57 5.89 -2.95 -1.93
N LEU A 58 5.31 -2.93 -0.73
CA LEU A 58 3.92 -2.52 -0.52
C LEU A 58 3.74 -1.02 -0.81
N ALA A 59 4.65 -0.17 -0.35
CA ALA A 59 4.62 1.26 -0.65
C ALA A 59 4.77 1.55 -2.14
N ARG A 60 5.64 0.81 -2.85
CA ARG A 60 5.81 0.90 -4.30
C ARG A 60 4.54 0.48 -5.06
N GLU A 61 3.92 -0.63 -4.64
CA GLU A 61 2.68 -1.11 -5.23
C GLU A 61 1.54 -0.10 -5.03
N LEU A 62 1.40 0.44 -3.83
CA LEU A 62 0.43 1.50 -3.52
C LEU A 62 0.65 2.76 -4.36
N ALA A 63 1.90 3.22 -4.51
CA ALA A 63 2.22 4.39 -5.32
C ALA A 63 1.81 4.17 -6.79
N ALA A 64 2.13 3.01 -7.35
CA ALA A 64 1.74 2.66 -8.71
C ALA A 64 0.22 2.55 -8.87
N ASP A 65 -0.50 2.05 -7.86
CA ASP A 65 -1.96 2.01 -7.88
C ASP A 65 -2.56 3.42 -7.83
N LEU A 66 -2.02 4.33 -7.01
CA LEU A 66 -2.46 5.72 -6.95
C LEU A 66 -2.23 6.48 -8.26
N GLU A 67 -1.07 6.28 -8.91
CA GLU A 67 -0.76 6.87 -10.22
C GLU A 67 -1.73 6.46 -11.34
N ARG A 68 -2.35 5.28 -11.24
CA ARG A 68 -3.35 4.81 -12.23
C ARG A 68 -4.74 5.39 -11.99
N VAL A 69 -5.01 5.90 -10.79
CA VAL A 69 -6.33 6.43 -10.40
C VAL A 69 -6.38 7.95 -10.48
N MET A 70 -5.24 8.63 -10.31
CA MET A 70 -5.09 10.08 -10.59
C MET A 70 -5.07 10.36 -12.10
#